data_AF-A0A351YZV5-F1
#
_entry.id   AF-A0A351YZV5-F1
#
_cell.length_a   1.000
_cell.length_b   1.000
_cell.length_c   1.000
_cell.angle_alpha   90.00
_cell.angle_beta   90.00
_cell.angle_gamma   90.00
#
_symmetry.space_group_name_H-M   'P 1'
#
loop_
_entity.id
_entity.type
_entity.pdbx_description
1 polymer ?
#
loop_
_entity_poly.entity_id
_entity_poly.type
_entity_poly.pdbx_seq_one_letter_code
_entity_poly.pdbx_strand_id
1 'polypeptide(L)'
;MKKLHEFSKAFLGCAIFSAVVIAAGITGFFVKGINWGLDFQPGLIEEVRIASPAMSLSYSGSAKVDAELSATGFDLVITGVGEKETKSFAFGQYSTISALADALKSVEGISAEVLSSGDADCYSIFTNSAVSAVLGKEPYFLYVPDAASTVTVEDVRTAVTSAAVQVKELGSETERSFQVRAKISGDEVSSQELQRKITGDIQNKFGKDKVAIVRTDFVGSTFSSDLAWKS
;
A
#
# COMPACT_ATOMS: atom_id res chain seq x y z
N MET A 1 28.85 -41.55 45.61
CA MET A 1 29.79 -42.14 44.61
C MET A 1 29.87 -41.18 43.44
N LYS A 2 31.06 -40.63 43.10
CA LYS A 2 31.23 -39.78 41.91
C LYS A 2 31.40 -40.69 40.70
N LYS A 3 30.51 -40.58 39.70
CA LYS A 3 30.69 -41.26 38.40
C LYS A 3 31.71 -40.47 37.58
N LEU A 4 32.79 -41.12 37.17
CA LEU A 4 33.76 -40.56 36.24
C LEU A 4 33.24 -40.79 34.82
N HIS A 5 33.03 -39.71 34.07
CA HIS A 5 32.64 -39.80 32.65
C HIS A 5 33.90 -39.69 31.79
N GLU A 6 34.28 -40.78 31.12
CA GLU A 6 35.39 -40.78 30.18
C GLU A 6 34.98 -40.07 28.89
N PHE A 7 35.71 -39.02 28.52
CA PHE A 7 35.47 -38.29 27.27
C PHE A 7 35.95 -39.11 26.08
N SER A 8 35.15 -39.17 25.03
CA SER A 8 35.53 -39.84 23.78
C SER A 8 36.77 -39.20 23.17
N LYS A 9 37.74 -40.01 22.73
CA LYS A 9 38.93 -39.53 22.00
C LYS A 9 38.58 -38.84 20.68
N ALA A 10 37.37 -39.07 20.14
CA ALA A 10 36.86 -38.38 18.96
C ALA A 10 36.50 -36.91 19.23
N PHE A 11 36.37 -36.52 20.50
CA PHE A 11 35.99 -35.16 20.90
C PHE A 11 36.91 -34.09 20.30
N LEU A 12 38.22 -34.32 20.33
CA LEU A 12 39.19 -33.34 19.80
C LEU A 12 39.04 -33.16 18.29
N GLY A 13 38.84 -34.24 17.54
CA GLY A 13 38.59 -34.19 16.10
C GLY A 13 37.30 -33.44 15.75
N CYS A 14 36.21 -33.75 16.47
CA CYS A 14 34.93 -33.05 16.30
C CYS A 14 35.02 -31.56 16.68
N ALA A 15 35.77 -31.22 17.73
CA ALA A 15 35.98 -29.85 18.16
C ALA A 15 36.74 -29.03 17.12
N ILE A 16 37.82 -29.60 16.54
CA ILE A 16 38.58 -28.95 15.46
C ILE A 16 37.70 -28.76 14.23
N PHE A 17 36.97 -29.79 13.82
CA PHE A 17 36.07 -29.70 12.67
C PHE A 17 34.99 -28.62 12.87
N SER A 18 34.37 -28.57 14.05
CA SER A 18 33.41 -27.53 14.41
C SER A 18 34.03 -26.13 14.35
N ALA A 19 35.25 -25.96 14.89
CA ALA A 19 35.97 -24.70 14.82
C ALA A 19 36.24 -24.24 13.38
N VAL A 20 36.59 -25.17 12.48
CA VAL A 20 36.79 -24.88 11.05
C VAL A 20 35.48 -24.46 10.39
N VAL A 21 34.37 -25.15 10.65
CA VAL A 21 33.04 -24.79 10.11
C VAL A 21 32.60 -23.41 10.60
N ILE A 22 32.78 -23.11 11.88
CA ILE A 22 32.47 -21.80 12.46
C ILE A 22 33.33 -20.71 11.83
N ALA A 23 34.64 -20.93 11.71
CA ALA A 23 35.56 -19.98 11.08
C ALA A 23 35.17 -19.72 9.61
N ALA A 24 34.85 -20.77 8.85
CA ALA A 24 34.36 -20.65 7.48
C ALA A 24 33.03 -19.87 7.39
N GLY A 25 32.11 -20.09 8.34
CA GLY A 25 30.86 -19.33 8.45
C GLY A 25 31.10 -17.84 8.71
N ILE A 26 31.99 -17.51 9.66
CA ILE A 26 32.38 -16.12 9.97
C ILE A 26 33.05 -15.47 8.76
N THR A 27 34.00 -16.15 8.10
CA THR A 27 34.63 -15.63 6.88
C THR A 27 33.61 -15.42 5.77
N GLY A 28 32.68 -16.35 5.58
CA GLY A 28 31.59 -16.22 4.61
C GLY A 28 30.71 -14.99 4.87
N PHE A 29 30.40 -14.73 6.13
CA PHE A 29 29.63 -13.56 6.57
C PHE A 29 30.33 -12.24 6.22
N PHE A 30 31.63 -12.11 6.47
CA PHE A 30 32.36 -10.87 6.18
C PHE A 30 32.71 -10.69 4.69
N VAL A 31 32.94 -11.78 3.94
CA VAL A 31 33.32 -11.70 2.53
C VAL A 31 32.11 -11.49 1.62
N LYS A 32 30.98 -12.15 1.90
CA LYS A 32 29.76 -12.02 1.09
C LYS A 32 28.78 -10.99 1.62
N GLY A 33 28.93 -10.57 2.88
CA GLY A 33 27.95 -9.75 3.59
C GLY A 33 26.69 -10.53 3.96
N ILE A 34 25.85 -9.91 4.79
CA ILE A 34 24.48 -10.38 5.00
C ILE A 34 23.63 -9.88 3.84
N ASN A 35 22.82 -10.76 3.24
CA ASN A 35 21.71 -10.32 2.41
C ASN A 35 20.63 -9.75 3.32
N TRP A 36 20.75 -8.47 3.64
CA TRP A 36 19.67 -7.70 4.25
C TRP A 36 18.54 -7.69 3.23
N GLY A 37 17.49 -8.48 3.48
CA GLY A 37 16.31 -8.49 2.62
C GLY A 37 15.76 -7.06 2.41
N LEU A 38 14.84 -6.92 1.47
CA LEU A 38 14.20 -5.62 1.17
C LEU A 38 13.56 -4.96 2.41
N ASP A 39 13.30 -5.72 3.48
CA ASP A 39 12.81 -5.23 4.77
C ASP A 39 13.77 -4.30 5.54
N PHE A 40 15.08 -4.37 5.28
CA PHE A 40 16.11 -3.58 5.98
C PHE A 40 16.88 -2.65 5.03
N GLN A 41 16.35 -2.42 3.83
CA GLN A 41 16.96 -1.53 2.85
C GLN A 41 16.16 -0.22 2.72
N PRO A 42 16.85 0.92 2.51
CA PRO A 42 16.20 2.18 2.23
C PRO A 42 15.41 2.08 0.93
N GLY A 43 14.18 2.60 0.93
CA GLY A 43 13.29 2.32 -0.18
C GLY A 43 11.86 2.82 -0.01
N LEU A 44 11.11 2.59 -1.07
CA LEU A 44 9.68 2.82 -1.14
C LEU A 44 8.96 1.62 -0.51
N ILE A 45 7.97 1.92 0.34
CA ILE A 45 6.95 0.97 0.78
C ILE A 45 5.61 1.56 0.33
N GLU A 46 4.94 0.91 -0.60
CA GLU A 46 3.64 1.35 -1.12
C GLU A 46 2.61 0.26 -0.89
N GLU A 47 1.44 0.64 -0.39
CA GLU A 47 0.28 -0.25 -0.30
C GLU A 47 -0.70 0.10 -1.40
N VAL A 48 -0.99 -0.88 -2.26
CA VAL A 48 -1.93 -0.75 -3.36
C VAL A 48 -3.12 -1.69 -3.19
N ARG A 49 -4.31 -1.22 -3.55
CA ARG A 49 -5.51 -2.04 -3.72
C ARG A 49 -5.91 -2.02 -5.19
N ILE A 50 -6.32 -3.20 -5.68
CA ILE A 50 -6.76 -3.38 -7.07
C ILE A 50 -8.25 -3.70 -7.04
N ALA A 51 -9.07 -2.73 -7.42
CA ALA A 51 -10.52 -2.82 -7.42
C ALA A 51 -11.10 -1.91 -8.50
N SER A 52 -12.24 -2.28 -9.09
CA SER A 52 -12.94 -1.38 -10.01
C SER A 52 -13.59 -0.23 -9.22
N PRO A 53 -13.65 0.99 -9.77
CA PRO A 53 -14.35 2.10 -9.13
C PRO A 53 -15.81 1.76 -8.85
N ALA A 54 -16.27 2.01 -7.63
CA ALA A 54 -17.66 1.84 -7.24
C ALA A 54 -18.49 3.06 -7.66
N MET A 55 -17.92 4.26 -7.48
CA MET A 55 -18.57 5.53 -7.78
C MET A 55 -17.57 6.52 -8.35
N SER A 56 -18.02 7.37 -9.28
CA SER A 56 -17.31 8.58 -9.68
C SER A 56 -18.00 9.82 -9.11
N LEU A 57 -17.18 10.78 -8.69
CA LEU A 57 -17.59 12.10 -8.24
C LEU A 57 -16.93 13.15 -9.10
N SER A 58 -17.69 14.12 -9.59
CA SER A 58 -17.14 15.31 -10.24
C SER A 58 -17.91 16.54 -9.77
N TYR A 59 -17.27 17.69 -9.94
CA TYR A 59 -17.81 18.98 -9.55
C TYR A 59 -17.62 20.01 -10.65
N SER A 60 -18.71 20.69 -11.02
CA SER A 60 -18.73 21.70 -12.09
C SER A 60 -19.02 23.12 -11.61
N GLY A 61 -19.18 23.34 -10.31
CA GLY A 61 -19.44 24.67 -9.74
C GLY A 61 -18.18 25.53 -9.58
N SER A 62 -18.34 26.72 -9.01
CA SER A 62 -17.26 27.72 -8.86
C SER A 62 -16.52 27.68 -7.52
N ALA A 63 -17.10 27.04 -6.50
CA ALA A 63 -16.46 26.86 -5.19
C ALA A 63 -15.36 25.78 -5.21
N LYS A 64 -14.47 25.77 -4.20
CA LYS A 64 -13.57 24.63 -3.97
C LYS A 64 -14.31 23.58 -3.15
N VAL A 65 -14.34 22.33 -3.60
CA VAL A 65 -14.98 21.23 -2.86
C VAL A 65 -13.95 20.17 -2.54
N ASP A 66 -13.68 19.95 -1.26
CA ASP A 66 -12.83 18.85 -0.79
C ASP A 66 -13.73 17.68 -0.36
N ALA A 67 -13.42 16.48 -0.85
CA ALA A 67 -14.05 15.23 -0.45
C ALA A 67 -13.25 14.57 0.68
N GLU A 68 -13.90 14.32 1.82
CA GLU A 68 -13.26 13.73 2.98
C GLU A 68 -13.96 12.42 3.35
N LEU A 69 -13.19 11.32 3.37
CA LEU A 69 -13.69 10.01 3.80
C LEU A 69 -13.33 9.81 5.27
N SER A 70 -14.30 9.39 6.08
CA SER A 70 -14.12 8.95 7.46
C SER A 70 -14.58 7.51 7.64
N ALA A 71 -14.33 6.93 8.82
CA ALA A 71 -14.78 5.57 9.15
C ALA A 71 -16.31 5.42 9.24
N THR A 72 -17.07 6.51 9.28
CA THR A 72 -18.53 6.48 9.54
C THR A 72 -19.35 7.31 8.56
N GLY A 73 -18.69 7.95 7.60
CA GLY A 73 -19.34 8.87 6.70
C GLY A 73 -18.38 9.50 5.71
N PHE A 74 -18.97 10.26 4.81
CA PHE A 74 -18.28 11.00 3.76
C PHE A 74 -18.71 12.46 3.85
N ASP A 75 -17.75 13.37 3.85
CA ASP A 75 -17.99 14.80 4.00
C ASP A 75 -17.59 15.54 2.73
N LEU A 76 -18.41 16.49 2.31
CA LEU A 76 -18.07 17.48 1.30
C LEU A 76 -17.84 18.82 1.98
N VAL A 77 -16.59 19.30 1.93
CA VAL A 77 -16.19 20.59 2.47
C VAL A 77 -16.17 21.60 1.33
N ILE A 78 -17.21 22.44 1.27
CA ILE A 78 -17.41 23.44 0.23
C ILE A 78 -16.87 24.78 0.74
N THR A 79 -15.84 25.29 0.07
CA THR A 79 -15.21 26.57 0.38
C THR A 79 -15.53 27.59 -0.71
N GLY A 80 -16.39 28.55 -0.39
CA GLY A 80 -16.78 29.66 -1.25
C GLY A 80 -16.01 30.96 -0.96
N VAL A 81 -16.54 32.09 -1.42
CA VAL A 81 -15.96 33.42 -1.16
C VAL A 81 -16.32 33.87 0.26
N GLY A 82 -15.54 33.42 1.25
CA GLY A 82 -15.67 33.84 2.65
C GLY A 82 -16.52 32.92 3.53
N GLU A 83 -17.18 31.92 2.97
CA GLU A 83 -17.98 30.93 3.69
C GLU A 83 -17.45 29.51 3.45
N LYS A 84 -17.44 28.71 4.52
CA LYS A 84 -17.08 27.30 4.52
C LYS A 84 -18.28 26.51 5.02
N GLU A 85 -18.84 25.66 4.18
CA GLU A 85 -19.92 24.74 4.51
C GLU A 85 -19.38 23.31 4.51
N THR A 86 -19.89 22.45 5.40
CA THR A 86 -19.59 21.02 5.39
C THR A 86 -20.89 20.25 5.32
N LYS A 87 -21.05 19.45 4.27
CA LYS A 87 -22.19 18.55 4.08
C LYS A 87 -21.75 17.14 4.40
N SER A 88 -22.33 16.56 5.45
CA SER A 88 -21.97 15.25 5.95
C SER A 88 -22.97 14.17 5.55
N PHE A 89 -22.46 13.06 5.04
CA PHE A 89 -23.21 11.90 4.60
C PHE A 89 -22.83 10.70 5.47
N ALA A 90 -23.61 10.46 6.53
CA ALA A 90 -23.34 9.36 7.46
C ALA A 90 -23.71 8.00 6.85
N PHE A 91 -22.81 7.02 6.94
CA PHE A 91 -23.04 5.67 6.40
C PHE A 91 -24.15 4.91 7.13
N GLY A 92 -24.44 5.28 8.38
CA GLY A 92 -25.63 4.75 9.09
C GLY A 92 -26.96 5.18 8.46
N GLN A 93 -26.98 6.27 7.68
CA GLN A 93 -28.16 6.74 6.94
C GLN A 93 -28.11 6.33 5.46
N TYR A 94 -26.91 6.35 4.88
CA TYR A 94 -26.64 5.97 3.49
C TYR A 94 -25.70 4.76 3.47
N SER A 95 -26.27 3.57 3.68
CA SER A 95 -25.49 2.34 3.89
C SER A 95 -24.93 1.71 2.62
N THR A 96 -25.49 2.03 1.45
CA THR A 96 -25.07 1.47 0.16
C THR A 96 -24.50 2.54 -0.76
N ILE A 97 -23.60 2.14 -1.66
CA ILE A 97 -23.01 3.03 -2.68
C ILE A 97 -24.09 3.76 -3.48
N SER A 98 -25.17 3.08 -3.87
CA SER A 98 -26.31 3.72 -4.56
C SER A 98 -27.01 4.77 -3.69
N ALA A 99 -27.28 4.47 -2.42
CA ALA A 99 -27.92 5.42 -1.51
C ALA A 99 -27.03 6.66 -1.26
N LEU A 100 -25.72 6.46 -1.11
CA LEU A 100 -24.76 7.55 -0.97
C LEU A 100 -24.70 8.40 -2.26
N ALA A 101 -24.68 7.78 -3.44
CA ALA A 101 -24.66 8.50 -4.71
C ALA A 101 -25.89 9.39 -4.87
N ASP A 102 -27.08 8.87 -4.55
CA ASP A 102 -28.33 9.62 -4.64
C ASP A 102 -28.36 10.79 -3.65
N ALA A 103 -27.80 10.61 -2.45
CA ALA A 103 -27.65 11.69 -1.48
C ALA A 103 -26.68 12.77 -1.99
N LEU A 104 -25.55 12.39 -2.58
CA LEU A 104 -24.55 13.32 -3.10
C LEU A 104 -25.07 14.15 -4.28
N LYS A 105 -25.92 13.57 -5.14
CA LYS A 105 -26.59 14.30 -6.24
C LYS A 105 -27.49 15.44 -5.76
N SER A 106 -27.89 15.46 -4.48
CA SER A 106 -28.67 16.58 -3.92
C SER A 106 -27.83 17.86 -3.71
N VAL A 107 -26.50 17.75 -3.77
CA VAL A 107 -25.59 18.89 -3.65
C VAL A 107 -25.42 19.54 -5.02
N GLU A 108 -25.72 20.84 -5.09
CA GLU A 108 -25.60 21.61 -6.32
C GLU A 108 -24.19 21.52 -6.91
N GLY A 109 -24.10 21.22 -8.21
CA GLY A 109 -22.85 21.14 -8.95
C GLY A 109 -22.08 19.82 -8.79
N ILE A 110 -22.51 18.90 -7.92
CA ILE A 110 -21.94 17.55 -7.78
C ILE A 110 -22.61 16.60 -8.74
N SER A 111 -21.80 15.88 -9.53
CA SER A 111 -22.24 14.68 -10.24
C SER A 111 -21.70 13.46 -9.49
N ALA A 112 -22.57 12.54 -9.13
CA ALA A 112 -22.22 11.26 -8.50
C ALA A 112 -22.82 10.12 -9.31
N GLU A 113 -21.98 9.29 -9.93
CA GLU A 113 -22.42 8.17 -10.75
C GLU A 113 -21.94 6.85 -10.15
N VAL A 114 -22.86 5.90 -9.98
CA VAL A 114 -22.52 4.54 -9.58
C VAL A 114 -21.99 3.80 -10.81
N LEU A 115 -20.75 3.33 -10.72
CA LEU A 115 -20.06 2.64 -11.80
C LEU A 115 -20.13 1.12 -11.61
N SER A 116 -20.00 0.66 -10.37
CA SER A 116 -20.10 -0.76 -10.00
C SER A 116 -20.53 -0.91 -8.55
N SER A 117 -20.92 -2.13 -8.15
CA SER A 117 -21.13 -2.49 -6.75
C SER A 117 -22.09 -1.56 -5.98
N GLY A 118 -23.20 -1.15 -6.62
CA GLY A 118 -24.16 -0.21 -6.03
C GLY A 118 -24.75 -0.65 -4.68
N ASP A 119 -24.86 -1.96 -4.46
CA ASP A 119 -25.35 -2.56 -3.21
C ASP A 119 -24.24 -2.77 -2.16
N ALA A 120 -22.99 -2.46 -2.46
CA ALA A 120 -21.88 -2.62 -1.52
C ALA A 120 -22.00 -1.65 -0.34
N ASP A 121 -21.48 -2.08 0.80
CA ASP A 121 -21.51 -1.34 2.04
C ASP A 121 -20.55 -0.13 2.01
N CYS A 122 -21.06 1.06 2.34
CA CYS A 122 -20.28 2.28 2.43
C CYS A 122 -19.16 2.23 3.47
N TYR A 123 -19.25 1.40 4.51
CA TYR A 123 -18.18 1.21 5.50
C TYR A 123 -16.90 0.60 4.89
N SER A 124 -17.00 -0.01 3.71
CA SER A 124 -15.86 -0.59 2.99
C SER A 124 -15.21 0.37 2.00
N ILE A 125 -15.71 1.60 1.88
CA ILE A 125 -15.17 2.57 0.92
C ILE A 125 -13.71 2.87 1.24
N PHE A 126 -12.88 2.93 0.20
CA PHE A 126 -11.55 3.50 0.26
C PHE A 126 -11.28 4.40 -0.95
N THR A 127 -10.26 5.24 -0.83
CA THR A 127 -9.86 6.21 -1.85
C THR A 127 -8.41 6.00 -2.26
N ASN A 128 -8.02 6.62 -3.36
CA ASN A 128 -6.62 6.66 -3.78
C ASN A 128 -5.93 7.87 -3.13
N SER A 129 -5.02 7.63 -2.19
CA SER A 129 -4.29 8.67 -1.45
C SER A 129 -3.29 9.44 -2.32
N ALA A 130 -2.97 8.94 -3.51
CA ALA A 130 -2.05 9.59 -4.44
C ALA A 130 -2.72 10.63 -5.35
N VAL A 131 -4.06 10.73 -5.33
CA VAL A 131 -4.80 11.75 -6.08
C VAL A 131 -5.36 12.82 -5.13
N SER A 132 -5.53 14.04 -5.65
CA SER A 132 -6.16 15.12 -4.90
C SER A 132 -7.61 14.76 -4.58
N ALA A 133 -8.03 15.00 -3.34
CA ALA A 133 -9.42 14.88 -2.92
C ALA A 133 -10.25 16.15 -3.23
N VAL A 134 -9.64 17.16 -3.86
CA VAL A 134 -10.37 18.34 -4.37
C VAL A 134 -11.13 17.95 -5.63
N LEU A 135 -12.45 18.03 -5.59
CA LEU A 135 -13.32 17.71 -6.71
C LEU A 135 -13.22 18.77 -7.81
N GLY A 136 -13.27 18.31 -9.06
CA GLY A 136 -13.30 19.15 -10.25
C GLY A 136 -13.99 18.43 -11.39
N LYS A 137 -13.70 18.83 -12.63
CA LYS A 137 -14.32 18.21 -13.82
C LYS A 137 -13.86 16.77 -14.05
N GLU A 138 -12.63 16.46 -13.63
CA GLU A 138 -12.09 15.10 -13.70
C GLU A 138 -12.73 14.23 -12.62
N PRO A 139 -13.12 12.98 -12.94
CA PRO A 139 -13.69 12.06 -11.97
C PRO A 139 -12.75 11.75 -10.80
N TYR A 140 -13.23 11.97 -9.59
CA TYR A 140 -12.68 11.43 -8.36
C TYR A 140 -13.38 10.10 -8.05
N PHE A 141 -12.62 9.02 -7.92
CA PHE A 141 -13.18 7.68 -7.75
C PHE A 141 -13.21 7.25 -6.28
N LEU A 142 -14.36 6.70 -5.89
CA LEU A 142 -14.51 5.92 -4.66
C LEU A 142 -14.50 4.44 -5.02
N TYR A 143 -13.83 3.64 -4.21
CA TYR A 143 -13.66 2.20 -4.42
C TYR A 143 -14.28 1.42 -3.27
N VAL A 144 -14.69 0.19 -3.56
CA VAL A 144 -15.01 -0.82 -2.55
C VAL A 144 -14.20 -2.07 -2.87
N PRO A 145 -13.92 -2.94 -1.89
CA PRO A 145 -13.16 -4.15 -2.15
C PRO A 145 -13.90 -5.06 -3.14
N ASP A 146 -13.15 -5.61 -4.08
CA ASP A 146 -13.67 -6.58 -5.04
C ASP A 146 -13.44 -7.99 -4.49
N ALA A 147 -14.46 -8.55 -3.84
CA ALA A 147 -14.41 -9.90 -3.27
C ALA A 147 -14.22 -11.00 -4.34
N ALA A 148 -14.50 -10.71 -5.62
CA ALA A 148 -14.30 -11.64 -6.73
C ALA A 148 -12.90 -11.51 -7.36
N SER A 149 -12.08 -10.57 -6.89
CA SER A 149 -10.76 -10.32 -7.45
C SER A 149 -9.87 -11.57 -7.30
N THR A 150 -9.30 -12.02 -8.42
CA THR A 150 -8.37 -13.16 -8.47
C THR A 150 -6.91 -12.73 -8.52
N VAL A 151 -6.62 -11.45 -8.28
CA VAL A 151 -5.27 -10.91 -8.35
C VAL A 151 -4.41 -11.52 -7.26
N THR A 152 -3.24 -12.02 -7.63
CA THR A 152 -2.28 -12.64 -6.71
C THR A 152 -1.05 -11.77 -6.50
N VAL A 153 -0.28 -12.08 -5.46
CA VAL A 153 1.06 -11.50 -5.24
C VAL A 153 1.97 -11.67 -6.46
N GLU A 154 1.87 -12.80 -7.15
CA GLU A 154 2.67 -13.09 -8.35
C GLU A 154 2.30 -12.11 -9.48
N ASP A 155 1.01 -11.85 -9.69
CA ASP A 155 0.52 -10.91 -10.71
C ASP A 155 1.01 -9.49 -10.45
N VAL A 156 0.94 -9.01 -9.21
CA VAL A 156 1.41 -7.66 -8.84
C VAL A 156 2.92 -7.55 -8.98
N ARG A 157 3.68 -8.54 -8.53
CA ARG A 157 5.14 -8.53 -8.63
C ARG A 157 5.62 -8.62 -10.08
N THR A 158 4.95 -9.40 -10.93
CA THR A 158 5.31 -9.46 -12.37
C THR A 158 4.82 -8.25 -13.16
N ALA A 159 3.83 -7.51 -12.66
CA ALA A 159 3.40 -6.25 -13.26
C ALA A 159 4.50 -5.19 -13.17
N VAL A 160 5.28 -5.17 -12.09
CA VAL A 160 6.37 -4.21 -11.88
C VAL A 160 7.61 -4.63 -12.66
N THR A 161 7.95 -3.87 -13.70
CA THR A 161 9.09 -4.09 -14.58
C THR A 161 10.19 -3.04 -14.39
N SER A 162 9.83 -1.87 -13.84
CA SER A 162 10.69 -0.70 -13.68
C SER A 162 11.70 -0.83 -12.55
N ALA A 163 11.49 -1.78 -11.62
CA ALA A 163 12.33 -1.97 -10.45
C ALA A 163 12.23 -3.41 -9.91
N ALA A 164 13.28 -3.86 -9.23
CA ALA A 164 13.20 -5.07 -8.43
C ALA A 164 12.37 -4.81 -7.17
N VAL A 165 11.30 -5.59 -6.99
CA VAL A 165 10.36 -5.42 -5.88
C VAL A 165 10.11 -6.72 -5.12
N GLN A 166 9.78 -6.57 -3.84
CA GLN A 166 9.16 -7.61 -3.03
C GLN A 166 7.70 -7.22 -2.83
N VAL A 167 6.79 -8.18 -3.04
CA VAL A 167 5.36 -7.96 -2.85
C VAL A 167 4.86 -8.89 -1.75
N LYS A 168 4.04 -8.34 -0.86
CA LYS A 168 3.37 -9.07 0.21
C LYS A 168 1.88 -8.75 0.19
N GLU A 169 1.06 -9.78 0.31
CA GLU A 169 -0.38 -9.62 0.52
C GLU A 169 -0.66 -9.24 1.98
N LEU A 170 -1.59 -8.30 2.16
CA LEU A 170 -2.09 -7.83 3.44
C LEU A 170 -3.62 -7.94 3.47
N GLY A 171 -4.20 -8.11 4.67
CA GLY A 171 -5.64 -8.20 4.88
C GLY A 171 -6.22 -9.60 4.65
N SER A 172 -7.54 -9.71 4.80
CA SER A 172 -8.33 -10.88 4.40
C SER A 172 -8.74 -10.78 2.93
N GLU A 173 -9.34 -11.84 2.36
CA GLU A 173 -9.78 -11.85 0.95
C GLU A 173 -10.66 -10.63 0.58
N THR A 174 -11.50 -10.18 1.50
CA THR A 174 -12.38 -9.02 1.32
C THR A 174 -11.73 -7.67 1.59
N GLU A 175 -10.53 -7.61 2.15
CA GLU A 175 -9.80 -6.37 2.46
C GLU A 175 -8.39 -6.39 1.86
N ARG A 176 -8.21 -7.22 0.83
CA ARG A 176 -6.91 -7.56 0.28
C ARG A 176 -6.22 -6.33 -0.31
N SER A 177 -5.02 -6.06 0.19
CA SER A 177 -4.09 -5.08 -0.39
C SER A 177 -2.73 -5.72 -0.61
N PHE A 178 -1.92 -5.07 -1.43
CA PHE A 178 -0.57 -5.53 -1.76
C PHE A 178 0.43 -4.47 -1.34
N GLN A 179 1.31 -4.85 -0.42
CA GLN A 179 2.47 -4.05 -0.08
C GLN A 179 3.59 -4.33 -1.07
N VAL A 180 4.00 -3.31 -1.81
CA VAL A 180 5.11 -3.32 -2.77
C VAL A 180 6.28 -2.60 -2.13
N ARG A 181 7.40 -3.30 -1.99
CA ARG A 181 8.67 -2.77 -1.46
C ARG A 181 9.69 -2.70 -2.56
N ALA A 182 10.28 -1.52 -2.75
CA ALA A 182 11.29 -1.29 -3.77
C ALA A 182 12.50 -0.57 -3.16
N LYS A 183 13.69 -1.08 -3.45
CA LYS A 183 14.94 -0.42 -3.05
C LYS A 183 15.18 0.81 -3.92
N ILE A 184 15.62 1.91 -3.33
CA ILE A 184 16.28 2.97 -4.09
C ILE A 184 17.75 2.61 -4.26
N SER A 185 18.18 2.40 -5.51
CA SER A 185 19.60 2.29 -5.85
C SER A 185 20.17 3.70 -6.04
N GLY A 186 21.37 3.95 -5.50
CA GLY A 186 21.90 5.30 -5.20
C GLY A 186 21.75 6.37 -6.28
N ASP A 187 21.55 7.60 -5.78
CA ASP A 187 21.58 8.94 -6.40
C ASP A 187 20.84 9.24 -7.71
N GLU A 188 20.37 8.26 -8.48
CA GLU A 188 19.83 8.52 -9.82
C GLU A 188 18.29 8.62 -9.90
N VAL A 189 17.54 8.05 -8.94
CA VAL A 189 16.07 8.04 -8.99
C VAL A 189 15.47 8.56 -7.69
N SER A 190 14.73 9.67 -7.77
CA SER A 190 13.94 10.20 -6.64
C SER A 190 12.87 9.19 -6.19
N SER A 191 12.49 9.22 -4.91
CA SER A 191 11.42 8.35 -4.40
C SER A 191 10.10 8.54 -5.13
N GLN A 192 9.77 9.78 -5.51
CA GLN A 192 8.56 10.11 -6.26
C GLN A 192 8.60 9.54 -7.68
N GLU A 193 9.77 9.56 -8.34
CA GLU A 193 9.91 8.98 -9.67
C GLU A 193 9.83 7.46 -9.63
N LEU A 194 10.45 6.82 -8.63
CA LEU A 194 10.34 5.37 -8.43
C LEU A 194 8.89 4.97 -8.20
N GLN A 195 8.19 5.69 -7.31
CA GLN A 195 6.76 5.48 -7.07
C GLN A 195 5.97 5.57 -8.37
N ARG A 196 6.09 6.69 -9.11
CA ARG A 196 5.36 6.90 -10.37
C ARG A 196 5.61 5.79 -11.39
N LYS A 197 6.85 5.29 -11.51
CA LYS A 197 7.20 4.18 -12.39
C LYS A 197 6.53 2.87 -11.96
N ILE A 198 6.61 2.53 -10.67
CA ILE A 198 6.00 1.32 -10.11
C ILE A 198 4.48 1.35 -10.25
N THR A 199 3.84 2.46 -9.84
CA THR A 199 2.39 2.63 -9.97
C THR A 199 1.97 2.59 -11.44
N GLY A 200 2.73 3.22 -12.33
CA GLY A 200 2.48 3.20 -13.78
C GLY A 200 2.51 1.78 -14.35
N ASP A 201 3.49 0.97 -13.96
CA ASP A 201 3.59 -0.44 -14.36
C ASP A 201 2.39 -1.27 -13.90
N ILE A 202 1.99 -1.11 -12.63
CA ILE A 202 0.80 -1.79 -12.07
C ILE A 202 -0.47 -1.32 -12.80
N GLN A 203 -0.61 -0.02 -13.06
CA GLN A 203 -1.72 0.55 -13.82
C GLN A 203 -1.77 0.06 -15.27
N ASN A 204 -0.61 -0.13 -15.92
CA ASN A 204 -0.55 -0.68 -17.28
C ASN A 204 -1.08 -2.12 -17.33
N LYS A 205 -0.86 -2.90 -16.27
CA LYS A 205 -1.33 -4.28 -16.18
C LYS A 205 -2.81 -4.40 -15.82
N PHE A 206 -3.26 -3.65 -14.82
CA PHE A 206 -4.60 -3.83 -14.23
C PHE A 206 -5.63 -2.78 -14.69
N GLY A 207 -5.17 -1.69 -15.31
CA GLY A 207 -5.98 -0.54 -15.70
C GLY A 207 -5.77 0.63 -14.74
N LYS A 208 -5.62 1.83 -15.30
CA LYS A 208 -5.31 3.06 -14.55
C LYS A 208 -6.32 3.34 -13.43
N ASP A 209 -7.60 3.20 -13.74
CA ASP A 209 -8.69 3.50 -12.80
C ASP A 209 -8.99 2.32 -11.87
N LYS A 210 -8.27 1.20 -11.96
CA LYS A 210 -8.47 0.04 -11.08
C LYS A 210 -7.42 -0.10 -10.00
N VAL A 211 -6.46 0.82 -9.94
CA VAL A 211 -5.34 0.80 -8.99
C VAL A 211 -5.46 2.02 -8.08
N ALA A 212 -5.71 1.76 -6.80
CA ALA A 212 -5.72 2.78 -5.76
C ALA A 212 -4.50 2.59 -4.85
N ILE A 213 -3.72 3.66 -4.67
CA ILE A 213 -2.69 3.69 -3.63
C ILE A 213 -3.40 4.02 -2.32
N VAL A 214 -3.26 3.17 -1.32
CA VAL A 214 -3.85 3.37 0.01
C VAL A 214 -2.88 4.12 0.92
N ARG A 215 -1.58 3.81 0.77
CA ARG A 215 -0.53 4.34 1.61
C ARG A 215 0.82 4.34 0.90
N THR A 216 1.63 5.34 1.16
CA THR A 216 3.02 5.41 0.71
C THR A 216 3.91 5.86 1.85
N ASP A 217 4.97 5.09 2.13
CA ASP A 217 6.02 5.44 3.07
C ASP A 217 7.39 5.36 2.38
N PHE A 218 8.35 6.13 2.89
CA PHE A 218 9.74 6.09 2.45
C PHE A 218 10.68 5.89 3.64
N VAL A 219 11.57 4.90 3.54
CA VAL A 219 12.59 4.64 4.55
C VAL A 219 13.92 5.22 4.09
N GLY A 220 14.41 6.21 4.83
CA GLY A 220 15.71 6.84 4.58
C GLY A 220 16.90 5.97 4.99
N SER A 221 18.08 6.26 4.42
CA SER A 221 19.31 5.49 4.61
C SER A 221 19.81 5.40 6.04
N THR A 222 19.67 6.49 6.81
CA THR A 222 20.11 6.57 8.21
C THR A 222 19.23 5.76 9.17
N PHE A 223 17.93 5.66 8.91
CA PHE A 223 17.00 4.88 9.73
C PHE A 223 17.15 3.37 9.46
N SER A 224 17.42 3.01 8.21
CA SER A 224 17.64 1.62 7.79
C SER A 224 18.88 1.00 8.41
N SER A 225 19.98 1.77 8.52
CA SER A 225 21.20 1.29 9.19
C SER A 225 20.99 1.02 10.67
N ASP A 226 20.25 1.87 11.38
CA ASP A 226 20.03 1.71 12.83
C ASP A 226 19.12 0.51 13.18
N LEU A 227 18.12 0.20 12.33
CA LEU A 227 17.26 -0.98 12.52
C LEU A 227 18.02 -2.29 12.31
N ALA A 228 18.88 -2.34 11.29
CA ALA A 228 19.68 -3.52 10.97
C ALA A 228 20.60 -3.92 12.14
N TRP A 229 21.11 -2.96 12.91
CA TRP A 229 21.97 -3.23 14.07
C TRP A 229 21.21 -3.55 15.37
N LYS A 230 19.93 -3.22 15.46
CA LYS A 230 19.11 -3.38 16.69
C LYS A 230 18.11 -4.54 16.68
N SER A 231 17.88 -5.20 15.54
CA SER A 231 17.04 -6.41 15.45
C SER A 231 17.82 -7.67 15.79
#